data_AF-A0A6J4QAV0-F1
#
_entry.id   AF-A0A6J4QAV0-F1
#
_cell.length_a   1.000
_cell.length_b   1.000
_cell.length_c   1.000
_cell.angle_alpha   90.00
_cell.angle_beta   90.00
_cell.angle_gamma   90.00
#
_symmetry.space_group_name_H-M   'P 1'
#
loop_
_entity.id
_entity.type
_entity.pdbx_description
1 polymer ?
#
loop_
_entity_poly.entity_id
_entity_poly.type
_entity_poly.pdbx_seq_one_letter_code
_entity_poly.pdbx_strand_id
1 'polypeptide(L)'
;MRYLAGIFALLTGAAGWYYLFYSRAAHRLAGVEDDRLNGRRVRLRRVGGVAMLLLGAFFFAGSYAFDDPKQTPGAFLGVWVTVFALLLVIVVLAMVDLRLTRRLRSRQRGSRS
;
A
#
# COMPACT_ATOMS: atom_id res chain seq x y z
N MET A 1 -19.16 -14.67 -7.06
CA MET A 1 -18.25 -14.05 -6.05
C MET A 1 -16.78 -14.29 -6.36
N ARG A 2 -16.32 -15.52 -6.66
CA ARG A 2 -14.91 -15.84 -6.97
C ARG A 2 -14.25 -14.90 -7.99
N TYR A 3 -14.86 -14.71 -9.17
CA TYR A 3 -14.30 -13.83 -10.22
C TYR A 3 -14.08 -12.38 -9.76
N LEU A 4 -15.02 -11.81 -9.00
CA LEU A 4 -14.90 -10.43 -8.47
C LEU A 4 -13.74 -10.33 -7.47
N ALA A 5 -13.60 -11.32 -6.59
CA ALA A 5 -12.50 -11.39 -5.63
C ALA A 5 -11.14 -11.52 -6.33
N GLY A 6 -11.08 -12.34 -7.39
CA GLY A 6 -9.88 -12.48 -8.23
C GLY A 6 -9.50 -11.17 -8.93
N ILE A 7 -10.47 -10.47 -9.54
CA ILE A 7 -10.23 -9.15 -10.17
C ILE A 7 -9.71 -8.15 -9.14
N PHE A 8 -10.32 -8.09 -7.95
CA PHE A 8 -9.90 -7.17 -6.90
C PHE A 8 -8.48 -7.47 -6.39
N ALA A 9 -8.15 -8.76 -6.20
CA ALA A 9 -6.81 -9.18 -5.82
C ALA A 9 -5.77 -8.78 -6.87
N LEU A 10 -6.08 -9.00 -8.16
CA LEU A 10 -5.21 -8.63 -9.27
C LEU A 10 -5.00 -7.11 -9.36
N LEU A 11 -6.06 -6.32 -9.24
CA LEU A 11 -5.97 -4.85 -9.24
C LEU A 11 -5.15 -4.34 -8.05
N THR A 12 -5.35 -4.92 -6.87
CA THR A 12 -4.60 -4.56 -5.65
C THR A 12 -3.12 -4.91 -5.79
N GLY A 13 -2.82 -6.10 -6.33
CA GLY A 13 -1.46 -6.53 -6.63
C GLY A 13 -0.79 -5.64 -7.68
N ALA A 14 -1.49 -5.33 -8.77
CA ALA A 14 -0.99 -4.45 -9.83
C ALA A 14 -0.71 -3.03 -9.31
N ALA A 15 -1.59 -2.49 -8.45
CA ALA A 15 -1.36 -1.21 -7.78
C ALA A 15 -0.12 -1.26 -6.88
N GLY A 16 0.03 -2.31 -6.07
CA GLY A 16 1.20 -2.49 -5.22
C GLY A 16 2.51 -2.60 -6.00
N TRP A 17 2.51 -3.36 -7.10
CA TRP A 17 3.64 -3.46 -8.03
C TRP A 17 4.02 -2.11 -8.61
N TYR A 18 3.03 -1.34 -9.11
CA TYR A 18 3.25 -0.01 -9.65
C TYR A 18 3.90 0.93 -8.61
N TYR A 19 3.44 0.90 -7.36
CA TYR A 19 4.04 1.69 -6.27
C TYR A 19 5.47 1.27 -5.95
N LEU A 20 5.80 -0.03 -6.06
CA LEU A 20 7.12 -0.56 -5.76
C LEU A 20 8.17 -0.16 -6.81
N PHE A 21 7.84 -0.36 -8.09
CA PHE A 21 8.79 -0.24 -9.22
C PHE A 21 8.70 1.10 -9.94
N TYR A 22 7.52 1.72 -10.00
CA TYR A 22 7.26 2.86 -10.87
C TYR A 22 7.11 4.20 -10.15
N SER A 23 7.29 4.25 -8.82
CA SER A 23 7.36 5.51 -8.06
C SER A 23 8.62 6.33 -8.45
N ARG A 24 8.63 6.89 -9.67
CA ARG A 24 9.64 7.78 -10.27
C ARG A 24 9.68 9.18 -9.64
N ALA A 25 9.25 9.35 -8.40
CA ALA A 25 9.31 10.64 -7.71
C ALA A 25 10.76 11.04 -7.35
N ALA A 26 11.63 10.07 -7.02
CA ALA A 26 13.03 10.33 -6.72
C ALA A 26 13.79 10.99 -7.89
N HIS A 27 13.50 10.60 -9.12
CA HIS A 27 14.28 11.03 -10.28
C HIS A 27 13.92 12.43 -10.81
N ARG A 28 12.71 12.93 -10.51
CA ARG A 28 12.21 14.22 -11.05
C ARG A 28 12.39 15.42 -10.12
N LEU A 29 12.83 15.23 -8.88
CA LEU A 29 12.87 16.30 -7.86
C LEU A 29 14.27 16.57 -7.26
N ALA A 30 15.29 15.82 -7.69
CA ALA A 30 16.68 15.96 -7.23
C ALA A 30 17.31 17.35 -7.50
N GLY A 31 16.63 18.24 -8.25
CA GLY A 31 17.09 19.60 -8.53
C GLY A 31 16.43 20.71 -7.71
N VAL A 32 15.37 20.44 -6.94
CA VAL A 32 14.54 21.51 -6.32
C VAL A 32 14.13 21.23 -4.85
N GLU A 33 14.19 19.98 -4.38
CA GLU A 33 13.67 19.59 -3.06
C GLU A 33 14.74 18.97 -2.16
N ASP A 34 14.58 19.12 -0.83
CA ASP A 34 15.46 18.58 0.20
C ASP A 34 15.50 17.03 0.13
N ASP A 35 16.62 16.46 -0.34
CA ASP A 35 16.78 15.04 -0.70
C ASP A 35 16.28 14.06 0.36
N ARG A 36 16.38 14.46 1.64
CA ARG A 36 15.93 13.66 2.79
C ARG A 36 14.41 13.49 2.85
N LEU A 37 13.62 14.48 2.43
CA LEU A 37 12.15 14.40 2.43
C LEU A 37 11.64 13.58 1.25
N ASN A 38 12.27 13.71 0.09
CA ASN A 38 11.95 12.92 -1.09
C ASN A 38 12.25 11.43 -0.86
N GLY A 39 13.42 11.11 -0.27
CA GLY A 39 13.77 9.72 0.09
C GLY A 39 12.76 9.06 1.05
N ARG A 40 12.27 9.82 2.04
CA ARG A 40 11.22 9.33 2.96
C ARG A 40 9.91 9.02 2.25
N ARG A 41 9.46 9.87 1.31
CA ARG A 41 8.25 9.61 0.50
C ARG A 41 8.37 8.35 -0.34
N VAL A 42 9.51 8.16 -0.98
CA VAL A 42 9.75 6.97 -1.81
C VAL A 42 9.75 5.71 -0.96
N ARG A 43 10.41 5.73 0.21
CA ARG A 43 10.38 4.58 1.12
C ARG A 43 8.95 4.28 1.60
N LEU A 44 8.18 5.30 1.97
CA LEU A 44 6.79 5.15 2.41
C LEU A 44 5.90 4.51 1.32
N ARG A 45 6.05 4.98 0.07
CA ARG A 45 5.34 4.42 -1.09
C ARG A 45 5.74 3.00 -1.42
N ARG A 46 7.04 2.67 -1.34
CA ARG A 46 7.52 1.30 -1.55
C ARG A 46 6.97 0.36 -0.48
N VAL A 47 7.03 0.73 0.79
CA VAL A 47 6.46 -0.08 1.89
C VAL A 47 4.95 -0.25 1.71
N GLY A 48 4.23 0.82 1.32
CA GLY A 48 2.81 0.72 0.97
C GLY A 48 2.55 -0.21 -0.21
N GLY A 49 3.39 -0.18 -1.24
CA GLY A 49 3.32 -1.08 -2.38
C GLY A 49 3.54 -2.55 -2.01
N VAL A 50 4.50 -2.84 -1.13
CA VAL A 50 4.69 -4.19 -0.56
C VAL A 50 3.45 -4.64 0.19
N ALA A 51 2.88 -3.78 1.05
CA ALA A 51 1.67 -4.11 1.81
C ALA A 51 0.48 -4.39 0.89
N MET A 52 0.31 -3.64 -0.19
CA MET A 52 -0.73 -3.88 -1.21
C MET A 52 -0.51 -5.19 -1.97
N LEU A 53 0.74 -5.53 -2.34
CA LEU A 53 1.05 -6.81 -2.97
C LEU A 53 0.73 -8.00 -2.06
N LEU A 54 1.17 -7.93 -0.80
CA LEU A 54 0.84 -8.95 0.19
C LEU A 54 -0.66 -9.05 0.40
N LEU A 55 -1.37 -7.92 0.50
CA LEU A 55 -2.82 -7.89 0.64
C LEU A 55 -3.52 -8.60 -0.51
N GLY A 56 -3.10 -8.33 -1.76
CA GLY A 56 -3.63 -9.02 -2.93
C GLY A 56 -3.41 -10.54 -2.88
N ALA A 57 -2.21 -10.98 -2.48
CA ALA A 57 -1.87 -12.40 -2.35
C ALA A 57 -2.71 -13.10 -1.26
N PHE A 58 -2.81 -12.50 -0.07
CA PHE A 58 -3.61 -13.05 1.03
C PHE A 58 -5.12 -13.04 0.72
N PHE A 59 -5.60 -12.00 0.04
CA PHE A 59 -7.01 -11.92 -0.37
C PHE A 59 -7.36 -12.97 -1.43
N PHE A 60 -6.45 -13.22 -2.38
CA PHE A 60 -6.58 -14.31 -3.35
C PHE A 60 -6.57 -15.67 -2.64
N ALA A 61 -5.60 -15.91 -1.75
CA ALA A 61 -5.53 -17.15 -0.97
C ALA A 61 -6.80 -17.37 -0.13
N GLY A 62 -7.29 -16.34 0.56
CA GLY A 62 -8.52 -16.43 1.36
C GLY A 62 -9.77 -16.73 0.53
N SER A 63 -9.80 -16.31 -0.74
CA SER A 63 -10.95 -16.48 -1.65
C SER A 63 -10.91 -17.74 -2.51
N TYR A 64 -9.73 -18.37 -2.66
CA TYR A 64 -9.55 -19.51 -3.57
C TYR A 64 -8.94 -20.76 -2.91
N ALA A 65 -8.19 -20.64 -1.81
CA ALA A 65 -7.53 -21.76 -1.16
C ALA A 65 -8.40 -22.49 -0.12
N PHE A 66 -9.47 -21.85 0.35
CA PHE A 66 -10.36 -22.40 1.38
C PHE A 66 -11.78 -22.54 0.84
N ASP A 67 -12.02 -23.58 0.03
CA ASP A 67 -13.35 -23.89 -0.50
C ASP A 67 -14.28 -24.49 0.58
N ASP A 68 -13.72 -25.06 1.65
CA ASP A 68 -14.48 -25.67 2.74
C ASP A 68 -13.96 -25.18 4.12
N PRO A 69 -14.57 -24.13 4.71
CA PRO A 69 -14.08 -23.49 5.94
C PRO A 69 -13.99 -24.42 7.15
N LYS A 70 -14.70 -25.56 7.10
CA LYS A 70 -14.80 -26.53 8.18
C LYS A 70 -13.55 -27.42 8.31
N GLN A 71 -12.74 -27.54 7.26
CA GLN A 71 -11.56 -28.42 7.28
C GLN A 71 -10.34 -27.76 7.94
N THR A 72 -10.19 -26.44 7.81
CA THR A 72 -9.03 -25.70 8.36
C THR A 72 -9.42 -24.32 8.91
N PRO A 73 -10.22 -24.27 10.00
CA PRO A 73 -10.74 -23.02 10.55
C PRO A 73 -9.62 -22.05 10.99
N GLY A 74 -8.52 -22.57 11.53
CA GLY A 74 -7.38 -21.74 11.97
C GLY A 74 -6.66 -21.04 10.81
N ALA A 75 -6.47 -21.73 9.68
CA ALA A 75 -5.81 -21.16 8.51
C ALA A 75 -6.68 -20.08 7.85
N PHE A 76 -7.99 -20.33 7.73
CA PHE A 76 -8.96 -19.35 7.26
C PHE A 76 -8.93 -18.08 8.12
N LEU A 77 -9.00 -18.23 9.45
CA LEU A 77 -9.00 -17.11 10.39
C LEU A 77 -7.67 -16.33 10.33
N GLY A 78 -6.55 -17.04 10.26
CA GLY A 78 -5.22 -16.43 10.13
C GLY A 78 -5.06 -15.57 8.88
N VAL A 79 -5.58 -16.04 7.73
CA VAL A 79 -5.55 -15.27 6.48
C VAL A 79 -6.37 -13.99 6.60
N TRP A 80 -7.61 -14.06 7.12
CA TRP A 80 -8.45 -12.87 7.27
C TRP A 80 -7.91 -11.88 8.29
N VAL A 81 -7.37 -12.34 9.43
CA VAL A 81 -6.67 -11.47 10.38
C VAL A 81 -5.50 -10.76 9.71
N THR A 82 -4.73 -11.48 8.87
CA THR A 82 -3.62 -10.89 8.11
C THR A 82 -4.12 -9.85 7.10
N VAL A 83 -5.22 -10.12 6.39
CA VAL A 83 -5.87 -9.16 5.48
C VAL A 83 -6.25 -7.87 6.22
N PHE A 84 -6.93 -7.97 7.37
CA PHE A 84 -7.30 -6.80 8.17
C PHE A 84 -6.09 -6.05 8.73
N ALA A 85 -5.06 -6.77 9.18
CA ALA A 85 -3.81 -6.16 9.63
C ALA A 85 -3.10 -5.39 8.50
N LEU A 86 -3.05 -5.96 7.30
CA LEU A 86 -2.46 -5.31 6.11
C LEU A 86 -3.27 -4.08 5.70
N LEU A 87 -4.60 -4.13 5.74
CA LEU A 87 -5.45 -2.97 5.50
C LEU A 87 -5.16 -1.84 6.49
N LEU A 88 -5.05 -2.16 7.79
CA LEU A 88 -4.69 -1.18 8.80
C LEU A 88 -3.32 -0.55 8.53
N VAL A 89 -2.32 -1.36 8.17
CA VAL A 89 -0.98 -0.88 7.80
C VAL A 89 -1.06 0.08 6.60
N ILE A 90 -1.79 -0.27 5.54
CA ILE A 90 -1.97 0.59 4.36
C ILE A 90 -2.63 1.91 4.74
N VAL A 91 -3.67 1.90 5.58
CA VAL A 91 -4.34 3.11 6.07
C VAL A 91 -3.39 3.99 6.85
N VAL A 92 -2.62 3.42 7.78
CA VAL A 92 -1.63 4.17 8.58
C VAL A 92 -0.56 4.79 7.66
N LEU A 93 -0.03 4.04 6.70
CA LEU A 93 0.94 4.55 5.73
C LEU A 93 0.34 5.69 4.88
N ALA A 94 -0.90 5.54 4.42
CA ALA A 94 -1.60 6.58 3.67
C ALA A 94 -1.82 7.86 4.50
N MET A 95 -2.15 7.73 5.79
CA MET A 95 -2.27 8.88 6.69
C MET A 95 -0.94 9.60 6.88
N VAL A 96 0.16 8.85 7.01
CA VAL A 96 1.51 9.43 7.10
C VAL A 96 1.87 10.18 5.82
N ASP A 97 1.55 9.62 4.64
CA ASP A 97 1.79 10.27 3.35
C ASP A 97 1.00 11.58 3.21
N LEU A 98 -0.28 11.57 3.60
CA LEU A 98 -1.14 12.75 3.61
C LEU A 98 -0.61 13.83 4.57
N ARG A 99 -0.16 13.43 5.78
CA ARG A 99 0.41 14.36 6.75
C ARG A 99 1.69 15.01 6.21
N LEU A 100 2.56 14.23 5.57
CA LEU A 100 3.79 14.74 4.98
C LEU A 100 3.50 15.68 3.80
N THR A 101 2.47 15.38 3.01
CA THR A 101 1.97 16.25 1.94
C THR A 101 1.39 17.56 2.44
N ARG A 102 0.57 17.54 3.51
CA ARG A 102 0.04 18.76 4.15
C ARG A 102 1.14 19.64 4.74
N ARG A 103 2.16 19.04 5.36
CA ARG A 103 3.30 19.76 5.95
C ARG A 103 4.16 20.48 4.90
N LEU A 104 4.31 19.90 3.71
CA LEU A 104 5.02 20.56 2.60
C LEU A 104 4.21 21.71 2.02
N ARG A 105 2.90 21.51 1.83
CA ARG A 105 2.00 22.53 1.28
C ARG A 105 1.90 23.78 2.17
N SER A 106 2.00 23.61 3.50
CA SER A 106 2.06 24.74 4.44
C SER A 106 3.38 25.51 4.36
N ARG A 107 4.52 24.82 4.20
CA ARG A 107 5.83 25.49 4.01
C ARG A 107 5.93 26.27 2.70
N GLN A 108 5.41 25.74 1.59
CA GLN A 108 5.40 26.45 0.30
C GLN A 108 4.52 27.71 0.30
N ARG A 109 3.43 27.74 1.09
CA ARG A 109 2.60 28.95 1.23
C ARG A 109 3.27 30.05 2.04
N GLY A 110 4.11 29.71 3.03
CA GLY A 110 4.83 30.69 3.85
C GLY A 110 6.05 31.32 3.17
N SER A 111 6.65 30.65 2.18
CA SER A 111 7.84 31.15 1.46
C SER A 111 7.52 32.05 0.25
N ARG A 112 6.23 32.31 -0.02
CA ARG A 112 5.74 33.19 -1.10
C ARG A 112 5.12 34.50 -0.59
N SER A 113 5.28 34.77 0.70
CA SER A 113 4.95 36.03 1.38
C SER A 113 6.23 36.75 1.74
#